data_AF-A0A535C513-F1
#
_entry.id   AF-A0A535C513-F1
#
_cell.length_a   1.000
_cell.length_b   1.000
_cell.length_c   1.000
_cell.angle_alpha   90.00
_cell.angle_beta   90.00
_cell.angle_gamma   90.00
#
_symmetry.space_group_name_H-M   'P 1'
#
loop_
_entity.id
_entity.type
_entity.pdbx_description
1 polymer ?
#
loop_
_entity_poly.entity_id
_entity_poly.type
_entity_poly.pdbx_seq_one_letter_code
_entity_poly.pdbx_strand_id
1 'polypeptide(L)'
;GRLAFQAAEAARRQGRFDELHRALLLARHRDRLDLDDPEVVDRTAAGSGFDLDRFHTDLADPSILQSLAHDHRLGVAEHGVFGTPTLVFAGGAAAYVRLAEPVDGAAAVSLFDRLISVAAAEPNILEIKRPSRPSQS
;
A
#
# COMPACT_ATOMS: atom_id res chain seq x y z
N GLY A 1 -4.55 -8.87 -8.87
CA GLY A 1 -3.71 -7.65 -8.80
C GLY A 1 -2.22 -7.90 -8.94
N ARG A 2 -1.77 -8.95 -9.66
CA ARG A 2 -0.33 -9.11 -9.96
C ARG A 2 0.13 -8.01 -10.91
N LEU A 3 -0.71 -7.67 -11.89
CA LEU A 3 -0.46 -6.61 -12.86
C LEU A 3 -0.23 -5.25 -12.17
N ALA A 4 -1.06 -4.89 -11.19
CA ALA A 4 -0.89 -3.66 -10.41
C ALA A 4 0.48 -3.57 -9.71
N PHE A 5 1.00 -4.70 -9.20
CA PHE A 5 2.33 -4.75 -8.61
C PHE A 5 3.44 -4.62 -9.65
N GLN A 6 3.30 -5.26 -10.82
CA GLN A 6 4.25 -5.09 -11.93
C GLN A 6 4.27 -3.63 -12.40
N ALA A 7 3.10 -3.00 -12.52
CA ALA A 7 2.95 -1.61 -12.91
C ALA A 7 3.62 -0.66 -11.93
N ALA A 8 3.37 -0.84 -10.62
CA ALA A 8 4.05 -0.05 -9.59
C ALA A 8 5.58 -0.17 -9.71
N GLU A 9 6.09 -1.37 -10.06
CA GLU A 9 7.53 -1.60 -10.18
C GLU A 9 8.15 -1.10 -11.48
N ALA A 10 7.40 -1.10 -12.57
CA ALA A 10 7.76 -0.37 -13.78
C ALA A 10 7.84 1.14 -13.50
N ALA A 11 6.89 1.69 -12.74
CA ALA A 11 6.96 3.08 -12.30
C ALA A 11 8.15 3.37 -11.38
N ARG A 12 8.54 2.41 -10.52
CA ARG A 12 9.74 2.51 -9.68
C ARG A 12 11.01 2.60 -10.53
N ARG A 13 11.12 1.85 -11.61
CA ARG A 13 12.25 1.96 -12.56
C ARG A 13 12.34 3.34 -13.23
N GLN A 14 11.23 4.04 -13.37
CA GLN A 14 11.18 5.45 -13.83
C GLN A 14 11.36 6.47 -12.69
N GLY A 15 11.56 6.04 -11.44
CA GLY A 15 11.73 6.93 -10.29
C GLY A 15 10.43 7.56 -9.79
N ARG A 16 9.26 7.05 -10.22
CA ARG A 16 7.94 7.67 -10.01
C ARG A 16 6.94 6.70 -9.37
N PHE A 17 7.43 5.83 -8.50
CA PHE A 17 6.62 4.81 -7.81
C PHE A 17 5.40 5.40 -7.11
N ASP A 18 5.59 6.45 -6.29
CA ASP A 18 4.53 7.02 -5.47
C ASP A 18 3.37 7.58 -6.31
N GLU A 19 3.69 8.17 -7.47
CA GLU A 19 2.70 8.73 -8.39
C GLU A 19 1.77 7.65 -8.94
N LEU A 20 2.34 6.58 -9.53
CA LEU A 20 1.52 5.50 -10.09
C LEU A 20 0.86 4.67 -8.99
N HIS A 21 1.56 4.35 -7.90
CA HIS A 21 0.98 3.59 -6.81
C HIS A 21 -0.23 4.32 -6.22
N ARG A 22 -0.15 5.63 -5.99
CA ARG A 22 -1.29 6.42 -5.51
C ARG A 22 -2.44 6.40 -6.53
N ALA A 23 -2.15 6.58 -7.81
CA ALA A 23 -3.16 6.56 -8.86
C ALA A 23 -3.89 5.19 -8.95
N LEU A 24 -3.15 4.08 -8.85
CA LEU A 24 -3.71 2.73 -8.82
C LEU A 24 -4.57 2.48 -7.56
N LEU A 25 -4.14 2.95 -6.38
CA LEU A 25 -4.96 2.85 -5.17
C LEU A 25 -6.29 3.61 -5.30
N LEU A 26 -6.25 4.81 -5.89
CA LEU A 26 -7.47 5.59 -6.15
C LEU A 26 -8.37 4.87 -7.16
N ALA A 27 -7.81 4.38 -8.27
CA ALA A 27 -8.56 3.61 -9.26
C ALA A 27 -9.28 2.40 -8.62
N ARG A 28 -8.60 1.66 -7.74
CA ARG A 28 -9.18 0.48 -7.08
C ARG A 28 -10.21 0.83 -6.01
N HIS A 29 -9.87 1.73 -5.08
CA HIS A 29 -10.63 1.91 -3.85
C HIS A 29 -11.68 3.02 -3.94
N ARG A 30 -11.38 4.10 -4.68
CA ARG A 30 -12.31 5.20 -4.92
C ARG A 30 -13.20 4.89 -6.13
N ASP A 31 -12.58 4.59 -7.27
CA ASP A 31 -13.29 4.48 -8.55
C ASP A 31 -13.80 3.06 -8.84
N ARG A 32 -13.46 2.09 -7.97
CA ARG A 32 -13.88 0.68 -8.06
C ARG A 32 -13.50 0.00 -9.37
N LEU A 33 -12.41 0.44 -10.00
CA LEU A 33 -11.89 -0.15 -11.22
C LEU A 33 -11.17 -1.48 -10.95
N ASP A 34 -11.11 -2.31 -11.98
CA ASP A 34 -10.35 -3.56 -11.94
C ASP A 34 -8.90 -3.33 -12.35
N LEU A 35 -7.97 -3.67 -11.47
CA LEU A 35 -6.53 -3.52 -11.74
C LEU A 35 -5.90 -4.79 -12.34
N ASP A 36 -6.69 -5.83 -12.57
CA ASP A 36 -6.27 -6.96 -13.41
C ASP A 36 -6.59 -6.73 -14.90
N ASP A 37 -7.30 -5.65 -15.24
CA ASP A 37 -7.50 -5.17 -16.60
C ASP A 37 -6.30 -4.33 -17.07
N PRO A 38 -5.55 -4.77 -18.12
CA PRO A 38 -4.46 -4.01 -18.71
C PRO A 38 -4.84 -2.61 -19.16
N GLU A 39 -6.05 -2.41 -19.70
CA GLU A 39 -6.48 -1.09 -20.18
C GLU A 39 -6.63 -0.08 -19.04
N VAL A 40 -7.08 -0.54 -17.86
CA VAL A 40 -7.17 0.31 -16.66
C VAL A 40 -5.79 0.74 -16.21
N VAL A 41 -4.82 -0.18 -16.17
CA VAL A 41 -3.44 0.11 -15.76
C VAL A 41 -2.76 1.04 -16.75
N ASP A 42 -2.88 0.77 -18.04
CA ASP A 42 -2.33 1.62 -19.11
C ASP A 42 -2.90 3.03 -19.08
N ARG A 43 -4.23 3.17 -18.97
CA ARG A 43 -4.86 4.50 -18.87
C ARG A 43 -4.41 5.23 -17.61
N THR A 44 -4.20 4.52 -16.50
CA THR A 44 -3.73 5.13 -15.25
C THR A 44 -2.29 5.62 -15.39
N ALA A 45 -1.41 4.83 -16.02
CA ALA A 45 -0.03 5.23 -16.32
C ALA A 45 0.03 6.40 -17.32
N ALA A 46 -0.76 6.34 -18.40
CA ALA A 46 -0.86 7.39 -19.40
C ALA A 46 -1.38 8.70 -18.80
N GLY A 47 -2.45 8.65 -18.01
CA GLY A 47 -3.00 9.81 -17.31
C GLY A 47 -2.06 10.42 -16.27
N SER A 48 -1.08 9.65 -15.81
CA SER A 48 -0.01 10.11 -14.90
C SER A 48 1.25 10.57 -15.66
N GLY A 49 1.24 10.56 -17.00
CA GLY A 49 2.34 11.05 -17.84
C GLY A 49 3.61 10.18 -17.80
N PHE A 50 3.47 8.86 -17.73
CA PHE A 50 4.59 7.93 -17.85
C PHE A 50 5.07 7.77 -19.30
N ASP A 51 6.35 7.46 -19.48
CA ASP A 51 6.86 6.91 -20.74
C ASP A 51 6.27 5.51 -20.93
N LEU A 52 5.27 5.38 -21.79
CA LEU A 52 4.53 4.14 -21.99
C LEU A 52 5.34 3.07 -22.71
N ASP A 53 6.21 3.45 -23.64
CA ASP A 53 7.05 2.48 -24.36
C ASP A 53 8.02 1.80 -23.38
N ARG A 54 8.64 2.59 -22.50
CA ARG A 54 9.48 2.06 -21.42
C ARG A 54 8.65 1.28 -20.41
N PHE A 55 7.48 1.78 -20.02
CA PHE A 55 6.60 1.13 -19.05
C PHE A 55 6.16 -0.26 -19.51
N HIS A 56 5.75 -0.42 -20.78
CA HIS A 56 5.39 -1.71 -21.37
C HIS A 56 6.58 -2.65 -21.47
N THR A 57 7.76 -2.13 -21.83
CA THR A 57 9.00 -2.91 -21.84
C THR A 57 9.31 -3.45 -20.44
N ASP A 58 9.21 -2.61 -19.41
CA ASP A 58 9.44 -3.00 -18.01
C ASP A 58 8.38 -3.98 -17.50
N LEU A 59 7.11 -3.84 -17.89
CA LEU A 59 6.04 -4.78 -17.55
C LEU A 59 6.27 -6.19 -18.11
N ALA A 60 6.85 -6.28 -19.32
CA ALA A 60 7.16 -7.54 -19.98
C ALA A 60 8.41 -8.25 -19.41
N ASP A 61 9.20 -7.56 -18.60
CA ASP A 61 10.40 -8.13 -17.98
C ASP A 61 10.02 -9.18 -16.91
N PRO A 62 10.42 -10.46 -17.05
CA PRO A 62 10.10 -11.50 -16.08
C PRO A 62 10.72 -11.26 -14.70
N SER A 63 11.74 -10.40 -14.61
CA SER A 63 12.39 -10.01 -13.34
C SER A 63 11.68 -8.86 -12.62
N ILE A 64 10.67 -8.23 -13.23
CA ILE A 64 10.05 -7.00 -12.71
C ILE A 64 9.57 -7.13 -11.25
N LEU A 65 9.14 -8.32 -10.81
CA LEU A 65 8.66 -8.56 -9.44
C LEU A 65 9.74 -8.98 -8.43
N GLN A 66 11.01 -9.13 -8.84
CA GLN A 66 12.05 -9.66 -7.96
C GLN A 66 12.30 -8.75 -6.75
N SER A 67 12.38 -7.44 -6.96
CA SER A 67 12.53 -6.45 -5.89
C SER A 67 11.35 -6.50 -4.92
N LEU A 68 10.11 -6.51 -5.42
CA LEU A 68 8.92 -6.65 -4.57
C LEU A 68 8.94 -7.95 -3.75
N ALA A 69 9.34 -9.06 -4.36
CA ALA A 69 9.43 -10.34 -3.66
C ALA A 69 10.54 -10.32 -2.58
N HIS A 70 11.63 -9.59 -2.82
CA HIS A 70 12.66 -9.34 -1.82
C HIS A 70 12.12 -8.48 -0.67
N ASP A 71 11.50 -7.34 -0.96
CA ASP A 71 10.89 -6.43 0.02
C ASP A 71 9.86 -7.15 0.90
N HIS A 72 9.02 -8.01 0.29
CA HIS A 72 8.05 -8.81 1.01
C HIS A 72 8.71 -9.77 2.00
N ARG A 73 9.73 -10.52 1.57
CA ARG A 73 10.46 -11.46 2.44
C ARG A 73 11.15 -10.73 3.59
N LEU A 74 11.74 -9.57 3.30
CA LEU A 74 12.39 -8.73 4.31
C LEU A 74 11.37 -8.27 5.36
N GLY A 75 10.22 -7.74 4.92
CA GLY A 75 9.16 -7.30 5.83
C GLY A 75 8.61 -8.42 6.72
N VAL A 76 8.46 -9.63 6.19
CA VAL A 76 8.05 -10.80 6.98
C VAL A 76 9.14 -11.20 7.98
N ALA A 77 10.39 -11.32 7.53
CA ALA A 77 11.49 -11.83 8.34
C ALA A 77 11.94 -10.86 9.44
N GLU A 78 12.00 -9.56 9.15
CA GLU A 78 12.54 -8.54 10.06
C GLU A 78 11.46 -7.89 10.93
N HIS A 79 10.24 -7.76 10.40
CA HIS A 79 9.16 -7.00 11.07
C HIS A 79 7.91 -7.84 11.37
N GLY A 80 7.90 -9.13 11.03
CA GLY A 80 6.74 -10.00 11.27
C GLY A 80 5.49 -9.55 10.50
N VAL A 81 5.65 -8.88 9.35
CA VAL A 81 4.52 -8.36 8.56
C VAL A 81 3.64 -9.52 8.11
N PHE A 82 2.37 -9.49 8.52
CA PHE A 82 1.36 -10.48 8.12
C PHE A 82 0.17 -9.86 7.35
N GLY A 83 0.14 -8.54 7.21
CA GLY A 83 -0.95 -7.82 6.58
C GLY A 83 -0.62 -6.35 6.29
N THR A 84 -1.49 -5.68 5.54
CA THR A 84 -1.34 -4.26 5.18
C THR A 84 -2.54 -3.42 5.63
N PRO A 85 -2.31 -2.15 6.01
CA PRO A 85 -1.00 -1.54 6.22
C PRO A 85 -0.33 -2.05 7.51
N THR A 86 0.99 -2.27 7.45
CA THR A 86 1.87 -2.39 8.61
C THR A 86 2.81 -1.20 8.57
N LEU A 87 2.85 -0.43 9.66
CA LEU A 87 3.76 0.71 9.81
C LEU A 87 4.99 0.27 10.58
N VAL A 88 6.18 0.63 10.10
CA VAL A 88 7.46 0.40 10.79
C VAL A 88 7.98 1.76 11.26
N PHE A 89 8.28 1.88 12.55
CA PHE A 89 8.67 3.12 13.20
C PHE A 89 10.18 3.22 13.40
N ALA A 90 10.67 4.45 13.64
CA ALA A 90 12.04 4.67 14.05
C ALA A 90 12.32 3.86 15.34
N GLY A 91 13.30 2.95 15.28
CA GLY A 91 13.60 1.99 16.35
C GLY A 91 13.15 0.55 16.08
N GLY A 92 12.49 0.30 14.94
CA GLY A 92 12.19 -1.06 14.45
C GLY A 92 10.87 -1.66 14.94
N ALA A 93 10.15 -0.98 15.83
CA ALA A 93 8.79 -1.37 16.21
C ALA A 93 7.87 -1.35 14.98
N ALA A 94 7.01 -2.35 14.84
CA ALA A 94 6.08 -2.47 13.73
C ALA A 94 4.66 -2.73 14.23
N ALA A 95 3.67 -2.12 13.57
CA ALA A 95 2.26 -2.28 13.93
C ALA A 95 1.36 -2.41 12.70
N TYR A 96 0.60 -3.49 12.66
CA TYR A 96 -0.52 -3.65 11.75
C TYR A 96 -1.70 -2.81 12.25
N VAL A 97 -2.32 -2.02 11.38
CA VAL A 97 -3.43 -1.13 11.76
C VAL A 97 -4.60 -1.27 10.80
N ARG A 98 -5.80 -1.37 11.38
CA ARG A 98 -7.07 -1.28 10.64
C ARG A 98 -7.71 0.05 10.94
N LEU A 99 -7.76 0.89 9.91
CA LEU A 99 -8.45 2.17 9.96
C LEU A 99 -9.88 1.98 9.46
N ALA A 100 -10.79 2.79 10.01
CA ALA A 100 -12.15 2.90 9.53
C ALA A 100 -12.18 3.82 8.30
N GLU A 101 -13.30 4.53 8.10
CA GLU A 101 -13.41 5.53 7.05
C GLU A 101 -12.31 6.60 7.15
N PRO A 102 -11.82 7.10 6.00
CA PRO A 102 -10.84 8.18 5.98
C PRO A 102 -11.32 9.41 6.75
N VAL A 103 -10.38 10.06 7.42
CA VAL A 103 -10.55 11.40 8.00
C VAL A 103 -9.60 12.35 7.29
N ASP A 104 -9.97 13.62 7.17
CA ASP A 104 -9.21 14.61 6.42
C ASP A 104 -8.61 15.71 7.31
N GLY A 105 -7.64 16.43 6.74
CA GLY A 105 -7.06 17.63 7.35
C GLY A 105 -6.50 17.40 8.75
N ALA A 106 -6.81 18.30 9.68
CA ALA A 106 -6.32 18.24 11.06
C ALA A 106 -6.74 16.97 11.81
N ALA A 107 -7.90 16.37 11.45
CA ALA A 107 -8.36 15.14 12.08
C ALA A 107 -7.49 13.93 11.69
N ALA A 108 -6.98 13.89 10.46
CA ALA A 108 -6.04 12.86 10.01
C ALA A 108 -4.73 12.90 10.80
N VAL A 109 -4.18 14.10 10.99
CA VAL A 109 -2.96 14.30 11.79
C VAL A 109 -3.18 13.87 13.23
N SER A 110 -4.29 14.31 13.85
CA SER A 110 -4.59 13.92 15.23
C SER A 110 -4.81 12.41 15.41
N LEU A 111 -5.42 11.73 14.43
CA LEU A 111 -5.56 10.28 14.45
C LEU A 111 -4.20 9.59 14.34
N PHE A 112 -3.34 10.08 13.43
CA PHE A 112 -1.99 9.56 13.25
C PHE A 112 -1.18 9.68 14.55
N ASP A 113 -1.17 10.84 15.21
CA ASP A 113 -0.44 11.06 16.46
C ASP A 113 -0.86 10.09 17.58
N ARG A 114 -2.18 9.84 17.71
CA ARG A 114 -2.72 8.87 18.66
C ARG A 114 -2.30 7.44 18.31
N LEU A 115 -2.28 7.12 17.04
CA LEU A 115 -1.85 5.81 16.55
C LEU A 115 -0.38 5.57 16.88
N ILE A 116 0.51 6.54 16.59
CA ILE A 116 1.94 6.46 16.91
C ILE A 116 2.16 6.30 18.42
N SER A 117 1.43 7.07 19.23
CA SER A 117 1.56 7.03 20.69
C SER A 117 1.31 5.63 21.27
N VAL A 118 0.36 4.89 20.70
CA VAL A 118 0.06 3.51 21.12
C VAL A 118 1.01 2.51 20.44
N ALA A 119 1.13 2.61 19.11
CA ALA A 119 1.78 1.59 18.30
C ALA A 119 3.31 1.59 18.40
N ALA A 120 3.92 2.74 18.70
CA ALA A 120 5.38 2.88 18.79
C ALA A 120 5.88 3.12 20.21
N ALA A 121 5.13 3.85 21.05
CA ALA A 121 5.63 4.35 22.33
C ALA A 121 5.14 3.58 23.58
N GLU A 122 4.16 2.68 23.46
CA GLU A 122 3.63 1.92 24.59
C GLU A 122 3.83 0.40 24.42
N PRO A 123 4.95 -0.16 24.91
CA PRO A 123 5.30 -1.57 24.66
C PRO A 123 4.44 -2.57 25.45
N ASN A 124 3.67 -2.13 26.46
CA ASN A 124 2.87 -3.03 27.29
C ASN A 124 1.48 -3.32 26.69
N ILE A 125 1.09 -2.62 25.62
CA ILE A 125 -0.16 -2.87 24.90
C ILE A 125 0.16 -3.74 23.68
N LEU A 126 -0.21 -5.02 23.76
CA LEU A 126 0.04 -5.97 22.67
C LEU A 126 -1.06 -5.98 21.61
N GLU A 127 -2.32 -5.78 22.02
CA GLU A 127 -3.44 -5.83 21.08
C GLU A 127 -4.65 -5.02 21.59
N ILE A 128 -5.28 -4.25 20.69
CA ILE A 128 -6.58 -3.62 20.93
C ILE A 128 -7.54 -4.09 19.84
N LYS A 129 -8.57 -4.85 20.22
CA LYS A 129 -9.69 -5.22 19.34
C LYS A 129 -10.96 -4.51 19.74
N ARG A 130 -11.72 -4.03 18.75
CA ARG A 130 -13.02 -3.39 18.94
C ARG A 130 -14.13 -4.31 18.40
N PRO A 131 -14.73 -5.18 19.23
CA PRO A 131 -15.80 -6.06 18.77
C PRO A 131 -17.05 -5.24 18.41
N SER A 132 -17.73 -5.63 17.33
CA SER A 132 -19.06 -5.11 16.96
C SER A 132 -20.15 -6.10 17.39
N ARG A 133 -21.35 -5.60 17.70
CA ARG A 133 -22.50 -6.49 17.96
C ARG A 133 -22.81 -7.33 16.70
N PRO A 134 -23.22 -8.60 16.86
CA PRO A 134 -23.78 -9.36 15.74
C PRO A 134 -25.00 -8.61 15.20
N SER A 135 -25.08 -8.42 13.89
CA SER A 135 -26.33 -7.98 13.24
C SER A 135 -27.39 -9.05 13.47
N GLN A 136 -28.50 -8.72 14.12
CA GLN A 136 -29.66 -9.62 14.15
C GLN A 136 -30.25 -9.65 12.74
N SER A 137 -30.16 -10.81 12.09
CA SER A 137 -30.86 -11.13 10.84
C SER A 137 -32.35 -11.31 11.08
#